data_AF-Q18MP2-F1
#
_entry.id   AF-Q18MP2-F1
#
_cell.length_a   1.000
_cell.length_b   1.000
_cell.length_c   1.000
_cell.angle_alpha   90.00
_cell.angle_beta   90.00
_cell.angle_gamma   90.00
#
_symmetry.space_group_name_H-M   'P 1'
#
loop_
_entity.id
_entity.type
_entity.pdbx_description
1 polymer ?
#
loop_
_entity_poly.entity_id
_entity_poly.type
_entity_poly.pdbx_seq_one_letter_code
_entity_poly.pdbx_strand_id
1 'polypeptide(L)'
;MEGVKEFKTLEESLEAARYILPESLYKELVETVAKEDGLSEEDKISVVKETIRTYLRSLAQPGEAVGTVAAQSIGEPGTQMTLRTFHYAGIMEFDVTLGLPRLIEIVDAKQTPSQPLMYIYLKDEYAKDLEKAKEAARKIEYTTLEKIIDNIEWDLGDRVVAIVINAEYMED
;
A
#
# COMPACT_ATOMS: atom_id res chain seq x y z
N MET A 1 -34.47 -2.91 -23.26
CA MET A 1 -34.69 -3.15 -21.82
C MET A 1 -35.82 -4.16 -21.70
N GLU A 2 -35.54 -5.43 -21.99
CA GLU A 2 -36.50 -6.52 -21.86
C GLU A 2 -36.09 -7.41 -20.69
N GLY A 3 -37.07 -7.75 -19.84
CA GLY A 3 -37.05 -8.98 -19.08
C GLY A 3 -36.25 -9.00 -17.79
N VAL A 4 -36.58 -8.15 -16.81
CA VAL A 4 -36.39 -8.58 -15.42
C VAL A 4 -37.47 -9.63 -15.13
N LYS A 5 -37.13 -10.92 -15.28
CA LYS A 5 -38.00 -12.01 -14.83
C LYS A 5 -38.38 -11.75 -13.37
N GLU A 6 -39.67 -11.83 -13.04
CA GLU A 6 -40.12 -11.87 -11.66
C GLU A 6 -39.55 -13.13 -11.02
N PHE A 7 -38.49 -12.98 -10.22
CA PHE A 7 -37.98 -14.07 -9.39
C PHE A 7 -39.08 -14.48 -8.41
N LYS A 8 -39.47 -15.76 -8.44
CA LYS A 8 -40.58 -16.31 -7.64
C LYS A 8 -40.11 -16.86 -6.31
N THR A 9 -38.81 -17.10 -6.16
CA THR A 9 -38.19 -17.61 -4.92
C THR A 9 -36.89 -16.89 -4.58
N LEU A 10 -36.50 -16.95 -3.29
CA LEU A 10 -35.25 -16.39 -2.79
C LEU A 10 -34.03 -17.08 -3.40
N GLU A 11 -34.09 -18.40 -3.58
CA GLU A 11 -33.01 -19.19 -4.21
C GLU A 11 -32.72 -18.76 -5.64
N GLU A 12 -33.76 -18.55 -6.47
CA GLU A 12 -33.60 -18.02 -7.85
C GLU A 12 -32.98 -16.63 -7.87
N SER A 13 -33.33 -15.79 -6.90
CA SER A 13 -32.83 -14.41 -6.79
C SER A 13 -31.36 -14.40 -6.38
N LEU A 14 -30.96 -15.28 -5.46
CA LEU A 14 -29.58 -15.45 -5.03
C LEU A 14 -28.72 -16.11 -6.12
N GLU A 15 -29.27 -17.05 -6.89
CA GLU A 15 -28.55 -17.63 -8.03
C GLU A 15 -28.28 -16.56 -9.10
N ALA A 16 -29.28 -15.74 -9.43
CA ALA A 16 -29.09 -14.61 -10.35
C ALA A 16 -28.06 -13.60 -9.83
N ALA A 17 -28.08 -13.28 -8.53
CA ALA A 17 -27.10 -12.40 -7.90
C ALA A 17 -25.67 -12.95 -8.03
N ARG A 18 -25.49 -14.27 -7.90
CA ARG A 18 -24.18 -14.94 -8.00
C ARG A 18 -23.53 -14.78 -9.37
N TYR A 19 -24.32 -14.73 -10.45
CA TYR A 19 -23.79 -14.55 -11.80
C TYR A 19 -23.47 -13.08 -12.15
N ILE A 20 -24.12 -12.13 -11.46
CA ILE A 20 -24.01 -10.70 -11.79
C ILE A 20 -23.00 -9.98 -10.87
N LEU A 21 -22.97 -10.34 -9.58
CA LEU A 21 -22.18 -9.64 -8.57
C LEU A 21 -20.79 -10.27 -8.40
N PRO A 22 -19.78 -9.48 -8.01
CA PRO A 22 -18.49 -10.02 -7.56
C PRO A 22 -18.64 -10.93 -6.34
N GLU A 23 -17.75 -11.92 -6.20
CA GLU A 23 -17.82 -12.95 -5.16
C GLU A 23 -17.84 -12.37 -3.73
N SER A 24 -17.06 -11.30 -3.48
CA SER A 24 -17.03 -10.63 -2.18
C SER A 24 -18.39 -10.04 -1.80
N LEU A 25 -19.00 -9.30 -2.73
CA LEU A 25 -20.29 -8.66 -2.53
C LEU A 25 -21.42 -9.69 -2.43
N TYR A 26 -21.35 -10.78 -3.20
CA TYR A 26 -22.31 -11.88 -3.11
C TYR A 26 -22.26 -12.56 -1.73
N LYS A 27 -21.06 -12.85 -1.21
CA LYS A 27 -20.91 -13.44 0.13
C LYS A 27 -21.47 -12.53 1.22
N GLU A 28 -21.15 -11.25 1.17
CA GLU A 28 -21.66 -10.24 2.10
C GLU A 28 -23.19 -10.15 2.06
N LEU A 29 -23.77 -10.17 0.84
CA LEU A 29 -25.22 -10.16 0.65
C LEU A 29 -25.88 -11.40 1.28
N VAL A 30 -25.35 -12.60 1.01
CA VAL A 30 -25.89 -13.85 1.56
C VAL A 30 -25.81 -13.86 3.08
N GLU A 31 -24.67 -13.46 3.66
CA GLU A 31 -24.52 -13.37 5.11
C GLU A 31 -25.50 -12.39 5.74
N THR A 32 -25.70 -11.24 5.11
CA THR A 32 -26.60 -10.19 5.62
C THR A 32 -28.06 -10.65 5.56
N VAL A 33 -28.47 -11.27 4.44
CA VAL A 33 -29.84 -11.80 4.28
C VAL A 33 -30.10 -13.00 5.20
N ALA A 34 -29.07 -13.78 5.53
CA ALA A 34 -29.17 -14.93 6.43
C ALA A 34 -29.20 -14.54 7.92
N LYS A 35 -28.54 -13.45 8.32
CA LYS A 35 -28.52 -12.95 9.70
C LYS A 35 -29.84 -12.27 10.10
N GLU A 36 -30.59 -11.78 9.12
CA GLU A 36 -31.82 -11.01 9.38
C GLU A 36 -33.05 -11.93 9.40
N ASP A 37 -33.36 -12.44 10.60
CA ASP A 37 -34.53 -13.29 10.88
C ASP A 37 -35.86 -12.51 10.91
N GLY A 38 -35.81 -11.18 10.98
CA GLY A 38 -37.00 -10.31 11.09
C GLY A 38 -37.66 -9.92 9.76
N LEU A 39 -37.07 -10.30 8.62
CA LEU A 39 -37.56 -9.94 7.29
C LEU A 39 -38.42 -11.06 6.71
N SER A 40 -39.53 -10.68 6.06
CA SER A 40 -40.30 -11.63 5.26
C SER A 40 -39.49 -12.08 4.05
N GLU A 41 -39.80 -13.26 3.50
CA GLU A 41 -39.18 -13.75 2.27
C GLU A 41 -39.35 -12.75 1.10
N GLU A 42 -40.47 -12.01 1.06
CA GLU A 42 -40.70 -10.97 0.06
C GLU A 42 -39.74 -9.79 0.21
N ASP A 43 -39.48 -9.36 1.45
CA ASP A 43 -38.53 -8.28 1.73
C ASP A 43 -37.10 -8.71 1.39
N LYS A 44 -36.72 -9.95 1.70
CA LYS A 44 -35.40 -10.51 1.36
C LYS A 44 -35.18 -10.54 -0.16
N ILE A 45 -36.19 -10.98 -0.92
CA ILE A 45 -36.16 -10.96 -2.39
C ILE A 45 -36.04 -9.52 -2.91
N SER A 46 -36.75 -8.57 -2.29
CA SER A 46 -36.70 -7.15 -2.65
C SER A 46 -35.31 -6.56 -2.46
N VAL A 47 -34.65 -6.85 -1.34
CA VAL A 47 -33.28 -6.42 -1.06
C VAL A 47 -32.31 -6.95 -2.11
N VAL A 48 -32.34 -8.25 -2.41
CA VAL A 48 -31.45 -8.86 -3.43
C VAL A 48 -31.68 -8.21 -4.81
N LYS A 49 -32.93 -8.00 -5.20
CA LYS A 49 -33.29 -7.31 -6.46
C LYS A 49 -32.74 -5.87 -6.49
N GLU A 50 -32.88 -5.13 -5.40
CA GLU A 50 -32.41 -3.75 -5.34
C GLU A 50 -30.89 -3.66 -5.31
N THR A 51 -30.19 -4.60 -4.66
CA THR A 51 -28.72 -4.71 -4.72
C THR A 51 -28.25 -4.94 -6.15
N ILE A 52 -28.83 -5.91 -6.87
CA ILE A 52 -28.50 -6.16 -8.29
C ILE A 52 -28.78 -4.91 -9.13
N ARG A 53 -29.94 -4.28 -8.95
CA ARG A 53 -30.31 -3.05 -9.68
C ARG A 53 -29.31 -1.92 -9.43
N THR A 54 -28.93 -1.71 -8.16
CA THR A 54 -28.01 -0.65 -7.75
C THR A 54 -26.63 -0.89 -8.32
N TYR A 55 -26.13 -2.13 -8.25
CA TYR A 55 -24.87 -2.53 -8.86
C TYR A 55 -24.84 -2.25 -10.37
N LEU A 56 -25.85 -2.73 -11.10
CA LEU A 56 -25.94 -2.51 -12.55
C LEU A 56 -26.04 -1.02 -12.94
N ARG A 57 -26.68 -0.20 -12.10
CA ARG A 57 -26.75 1.26 -12.29
C ARG A 57 -25.44 1.98 -11.97
N SER A 58 -24.62 1.41 -11.09
CA SER A 58 -23.32 1.98 -10.70
C SER A 58 -22.19 1.70 -11.69
N LEU A 59 -22.44 0.86 -12.70
CA LEU A 59 -21.46 0.59 -13.74
C LEU A 59 -21.18 1.84 -14.58
N ALA A 60 -19.91 2.08 -14.88
CA ALA A 60 -19.50 3.16 -15.77
C ALA A 60 -20.12 2.97 -17.17
N GLN A 61 -20.53 4.08 -17.79
CA GLN A 61 -21.19 3.99 -19.10
C GLN A 61 -20.15 3.74 -20.21
N PRO A 62 -20.43 2.84 -21.17
CA PRO A 62 -19.55 2.66 -22.32
C PRO A 62 -19.37 3.98 -23.09
N GLY A 63 -18.12 4.34 -23.37
CA GLY A 63 -17.77 5.57 -24.09
C GLY A 63 -17.44 6.78 -23.20
N GLU A 64 -17.50 6.62 -21.87
CA GLU A 64 -17.09 7.67 -20.94
C GLU A 64 -15.56 7.91 -20.98
N ALA A 65 -15.16 9.18 -20.84
CA ALA A 65 -13.76 9.61 -20.90
C ALA A 65 -13.01 9.35 -19.59
N VAL A 66 -12.97 8.09 -19.15
CA VAL A 66 -12.42 7.66 -17.85
C VAL A 66 -10.97 8.08 -17.64
N GLY A 67 -10.16 8.16 -18.70
CA GLY A 67 -8.76 8.59 -18.62
C GLY A 67 -8.61 10.06 -18.22
N THR A 68 -9.43 10.95 -18.79
CA THR A 68 -9.40 12.38 -18.46
C THR A 68 -9.89 12.63 -17.04
N VAL A 69 -11.00 11.98 -16.65
CA VAL A 69 -11.56 12.10 -15.30
C VAL A 69 -10.55 11.58 -14.27
N ALA A 70 -9.96 10.40 -14.49
CA ALA A 70 -8.96 9.83 -13.59
C ALA A 70 -7.72 10.72 -13.47
N ALA A 71 -7.22 11.26 -14.58
CA ALA A 71 -6.06 12.17 -14.59
C ALA A 71 -6.33 13.46 -13.79
N GLN A 72 -7.53 14.03 -13.90
CA GLN A 72 -7.93 15.19 -13.10
C GLN A 72 -8.08 14.83 -11.62
N SER A 73 -8.77 13.73 -11.31
CA SER A 73 -9.02 13.30 -9.93
C SER A 73 -7.74 13.00 -9.15
N ILE A 74 -6.69 12.48 -9.79
CA ILE A 74 -5.39 12.26 -9.15
C ILE A 74 -4.53 13.54 -9.08
N GLY A 75 -4.63 14.42 -10.09
CA GLY A 75 -3.80 15.61 -10.22
C GLY A 75 -4.28 16.82 -9.41
N GLU A 76 -5.58 17.02 -9.27
CA GLU A 76 -6.17 18.17 -8.58
C GLU A 76 -5.73 18.28 -7.10
N PRO A 77 -5.75 17.18 -6.30
CA PRO A 77 -5.25 17.21 -4.93
C PRO A 77 -3.76 17.57 -4.85
N GLY A 78 -2.97 17.29 -5.89
CA GLY A 78 -1.53 17.56 -5.92
C GLY A 78 -1.20 19.04 -5.70
N THR A 79 -2.08 19.95 -6.12
CA THR A 79 -1.93 21.41 -5.88
C THR A 79 -2.15 21.81 -4.43
N GLN A 80 -2.92 21.01 -3.69
CA GLN A 80 -3.24 21.20 -2.27
C GLN A 80 -2.26 20.48 -1.34
N MET A 81 -1.38 19.63 -1.89
CA MET A 81 -0.37 18.85 -1.15
C MET A 81 0.91 19.65 -0.85
N THR A 82 0.78 20.92 -0.46
CA THR A 82 1.95 21.80 -0.31
C THR A 82 2.67 21.64 1.03
N LEU A 83 2.00 21.41 2.15
CA LEU A 83 2.69 21.26 3.45
C LEU A 83 1.90 20.37 4.43
N ARG A 84 2.16 19.06 4.45
CA ARG A 84 2.02 18.30 5.69
C ARG A 84 3.38 18.37 6.38
N THR A 85 3.56 19.31 7.31
CA THR A 85 4.71 19.32 8.21
C THR A 85 4.59 18.12 9.13
N PHE A 86 5.33 17.07 8.81
CA PHE A 86 5.38 15.87 9.62
C PHE A 86 6.35 16.09 10.78
N HIS A 87 5.82 16.48 11.94
CA HIS A 87 6.44 16.09 13.19
C HIS A 87 5.96 14.67 13.52
N TYR A 88 6.62 13.65 12.94
CA TYR A 88 6.44 12.28 13.42
C TYR A 88 7.12 12.15 14.77
N ALA A 89 6.35 12.26 15.85
CA ALA A 89 6.80 11.88 17.18
C ALA A 89 6.95 10.36 17.23
N GLY A 90 8.19 9.85 17.17
CA GLY A 90 8.50 8.52 17.68
C GLY A 90 9.43 7.62 16.87
N ILE A 91 9.76 7.93 15.61
CA ILE A 91 10.76 7.17 14.82
C ILE A 91 11.56 8.18 13.99
N MET A 92 12.84 8.35 14.31
CA MET A 92 13.65 9.50 13.91
C MET A 92 14.13 9.51 12.44
N GLU A 93 13.74 8.56 11.58
CA GLU A 93 14.50 8.31 10.35
C GLU A 93 13.71 8.20 9.04
N PHE A 94 12.43 8.55 9.02
CA PHE A 94 11.66 8.51 7.77
C PHE A 94 11.20 9.90 7.34
N ASP A 95 12.17 10.78 7.06
CA ASP A 95 11.98 11.91 6.15
C ASP A 95 11.84 11.40 4.71
N VAL A 96 10.94 10.45 4.48
CA VAL A 96 10.54 10.01 3.16
C VAL A 96 9.88 11.21 2.49
N THR A 97 10.14 11.44 1.21
CA THR A 97 9.48 12.47 0.39
C THR A 97 7.97 12.21 0.24
N LEU A 98 7.21 12.27 1.35
CA LEU A 98 5.87 11.70 1.58
C LEU A 98 4.71 12.44 0.88
N GLY A 99 4.94 13.07 -0.26
CA GLY A 99 3.89 13.82 -0.92
C GLY A 99 4.01 13.80 -2.43
N LEU A 100 3.96 14.99 -2.99
CA LEU A 100 3.98 15.19 -4.43
C LEU A 100 5.28 14.70 -5.11
N PRO A 101 6.49 14.90 -4.55
CA PRO A 101 7.72 14.45 -5.21
C PRO A 101 7.73 12.95 -5.45
N ARG A 102 7.31 12.13 -4.46
CA ARG A 102 7.26 10.67 -4.62
C ARG A 102 6.24 10.21 -5.65
N LEU A 103 5.08 10.88 -5.71
CA LEU A 103 4.06 10.59 -6.74
C LEU A 103 4.63 10.83 -8.14
N ILE A 104 5.35 11.95 -8.34
CA ILE A 104 6.02 12.26 -9.61
C ILE A 104 7.05 11.18 -9.96
N GLU A 105 7.89 10.74 -9.01
CA GLU A 105 8.88 9.68 -9.28
C GLU A 105 8.25 8.37 -9.80
N ILE A 106 7.11 7.99 -9.22
CA ILE A 106 6.39 6.76 -9.57
C ILE A 106 5.75 6.90 -10.96
N VAL A 107 5.07 8.02 -11.22
CA VAL A 107 4.39 8.27 -12.51
C VAL A 107 5.40 8.42 -13.65
N ASP A 108 6.52 9.10 -13.43
CA ASP A 108 7.58 9.29 -14.43
C ASP A 108 8.48 8.06 -14.60
N ALA A 109 8.23 6.98 -13.84
CA ALA A 109 9.02 5.76 -13.84
C ALA A 109 10.53 6.02 -13.70
N LYS A 110 10.92 6.88 -12.74
CA LYS A 110 12.34 7.19 -12.50
C LYS A 110 13.11 5.91 -12.16
N GLN A 111 14.25 5.73 -12.83
CA GLN A 111 15.11 4.56 -12.64
C GLN A 111 15.64 4.43 -11.21
N THR A 112 16.01 5.55 -10.59
CA THR A 112 16.50 5.60 -9.21
C THR A 112 15.65 6.59 -8.41
N PRO A 113 14.89 6.14 -7.40
CA PRO A 113 14.14 7.03 -6.53
C PRO A 113 15.06 7.78 -5.58
N SER A 114 14.65 8.96 -5.11
CA SER A 114 15.50 9.80 -4.25
C SER A 114 15.80 9.16 -2.89
N GLN A 115 14.85 8.39 -2.34
CA GLN A 115 14.99 7.68 -1.07
C GLN A 115 14.44 6.25 -1.21
N PRO A 116 15.26 5.30 -1.71
CA PRO A 116 14.87 3.91 -1.80
C PRO A 116 14.75 3.29 -0.40
N LEU A 117 13.68 2.54 -0.17
CA LEU A 117 13.43 1.80 1.06
C LEU A 117 13.10 0.35 0.74
N MET A 118 13.55 -0.56 1.60
CA MET A 118 13.30 -1.99 1.46
C MET A 118 12.85 -2.56 2.81
N TYR A 119 11.74 -3.29 2.79
CA TYR A 119 11.29 -4.09 3.92
C TYR A 119 11.82 -5.50 3.75
N ILE A 120 12.70 -5.92 4.66
CA ILE A 120 13.33 -7.24 4.63
C ILE A 120 12.60 -8.12 5.64
N TYR A 121 11.84 -9.08 5.13
CA TYR A 121 11.17 -10.07 5.98
C TYR A 121 12.12 -11.23 6.26
N LEU A 122 12.32 -11.51 7.54
CA LEU A 122 13.13 -12.64 7.98
C LEU A 122 12.31 -13.93 7.95
N LYS A 123 12.94 -15.06 7.59
CA LYS A 123 12.30 -16.39 7.72
C LYS A 123 12.04 -16.70 9.18
N ASP A 124 11.06 -17.56 9.46
CA ASP A 124 10.64 -17.92 10.83
C ASP A 124 11.78 -18.33 11.77
N GLU A 125 12.83 -18.96 11.24
CA GLU A 125 14.01 -19.40 11.98
C GLU A 125 14.95 -18.25 12.45
N TYR A 126 14.89 -17.10 11.78
CA TYR A 126 15.63 -15.87 12.10
C TYR A 126 14.72 -14.82 12.75
N ALA A 127 13.43 -14.79 12.42
CA ALA A 127 12.48 -13.76 12.86
C ALA A 127 12.19 -13.79 14.37
N LYS A 128 12.38 -14.94 15.03
CA LYS A 128 12.10 -15.12 16.46
C LYS A 128 13.30 -14.86 17.36
N ASP A 129 14.48 -14.61 16.79
CA ASP A 129 15.75 -14.49 17.51
C ASP A 129 16.42 -13.16 17.13
N LEU A 130 16.59 -12.28 18.12
CA LEU A 130 17.14 -10.94 17.93
C LEU A 130 18.59 -10.99 17.43
N GLU A 131 19.40 -11.93 17.94
CA GLU A 131 20.82 -12.01 17.58
C GLU A 131 20.98 -12.43 16.12
N LYS A 132 20.14 -13.38 15.67
CA LYS A 132 20.08 -13.80 14.27
C LYS A 132 19.57 -12.70 13.34
N ALA A 133 18.61 -11.90 13.80
CA ALA A 133 18.11 -10.75 13.05
C ALA A 133 19.19 -9.67 12.88
N LYS A 134 19.95 -9.37 13.95
CA LYS A 134 21.10 -8.46 13.90
C LYS A 134 22.20 -8.97 12.98
N GLU A 135 22.52 -10.26 13.04
CA GLU A 135 23.50 -10.87 12.13
C GLU A 135 23.09 -10.71 10.66
N ALA A 136 21.80 -10.90 10.34
CA ALA A 136 21.29 -10.68 8.99
C ALA A 136 21.37 -9.19 8.59
N ALA A 137 21.06 -8.28 9.50
CA ALA A 137 21.18 -6.84 9.26
C ALA A 137 22.64 -6.44 8.95
N ARG A 138 23.60 -6.90 9.74
CA ARG A 138 25.05 -6.64 9.54
C ARG A 138 25.56 -7.13 8.18
N LYS A 139 25.06 -8.29 7.71
CA LYS A 139 25.46 -8.83 6.40
C LYS A 139 24.91 -8.02 5.22
N ILE A 140 23.83 -7.28 5.43
CA ILE A 140 23.17 -6.47 4.41
C ILE A 140 23.70 -5.04 4.45
N GLU A 141 24.06 -4.55 5.63
CA GLU A 141 24.64 -3.23 5.81
C GLU A 141 25.98 -3.11 5.10
N TYR A 142 26.08 -2.09 4.25
CA TYR A 142 27.29 -1.77 3.51
C TYR A 142 27.97 -0.55 4.13
N THR A 143 29.13 -0.81 4.74
CA THR A 143 29.96 0.20 5.40
C THR A 143 31.29 0.34 4.68
N THR A 144 31.64 1.57 4.30
CA THR A 144 32.92 1.91 3.67
C THR A 144 33.90 2.43 4.71
N LEU A 145 35.20 2.41 4.39
CA LEU A 145 36.23 2.99 5.26
C LEU A 145 35.95 4.47 5.56
N GLU A 146 35.44 5.23 4.58
CA GLU A 146 35.05 6.62 4.76
C GLU A 146 34.00 6.83 5.87
N LYS A 147 33.13 5.85 6.13
CA LYS A 147 32.09 5.95 7.18
C LYS A 147 32.63 5.72 8.59
N ILE A 148 33.76 5.00 8.73
CA ILE A 148 34.32 4.63 10.04
C ILE A 148 35.52 5.48 10.44
N ILE A 149 36.08 6.24 9.50
CA ILE A 149 37.22 7.12 9.73
C ILE A 149 36.72 8.41 10.36
N ASP A 150 37.32 8.76 11.50
CA ASP A 150 37.07 10.03 12.19
C ASP A 150 37.97 11.13 11.64
N ASN A 151 39.25 10.82 11.40
CA ASN A 151 40.22 11.77 10.87
C ASN A 151 41.30 11.10 10.00
N ILE A 152 41.81 11.85 9.02
CA ILE A 152 42.96 11.46 8.20
C ILE A 152 44.03 12.53 8.35
N GLU A 153 45.13 12.17 9.00
CA GLU A 153 46.28 13.04 9.20
C GLU A 153 47.39 12.67 8.22
N TRP A 154 48.03 13.70 7.67
CA TRP A 154 49.09 13.56 6.68
C TRP A 154 50.39 14.15 7.24
N ASP A 155 51.39 13.31 7.45
CA ASP A 155 52.75 13.76 7.75
C ASP A 155 53.58 13.78 6.46
N LEU A 156 53.87 14.98 5.97
CA LEU A 156 54.65 15.20 4.75
C LEU A 156 56.16 14.97 4.94
N GLY A 157 56.65 15.08 6.18
CA GLY A 157 58.05 14.85 6.52
C GLY A 157 58.39 13.36 6.46
N ASP A 158 57.59 12.56 7.14
CA ASP A 158 57.77 11.11 7.22
C ASP A 158 57.06 10.35 6.08
N ARG A 159 56.28 11.04 5.25
CA ARG A 159 55.44 10.47 4.18
C ARG A 159 54.47 9.41 4.71
N VAL A 160 53.89 9.66 5.88
CA VAL A 160 52.94 8.76 6.56
C VAL A 160 51.53 9.34 6.48
N VAL A 161 50.56 8.45 6.30
CA VAL A 161 49.13 8.75 6.44
C VAL A 161 48.62 8.03 7.68
N ALA A 162 48.19 8.79 8.68
CA ALA A 162 47.58 8.26 9.88
C ALA A 162 46.05 8.35 9.75
N ILE A 163 45.40 7.20 9.77
CA ILE A 163 43.95 7.09 9.72
C ILE A 163 43.45 6.80 11.12
N VAL A 164 42.73 7.75 11.70
CA VAL A 164 42.08 7.61 13.00
C VAL A 164 40.69 7.04 12.78
N ILE A 165 40.44 5.85 13.32
CA ILE A 165 39.18 5.13 13.19
C ILE A 165 38.40 5.30 14.48
N ASN A 166 37.09 5.54 14.38
CA ASN A 166 36.21 5.58 15.54
C ASN A 166 35.73 4.16 15.90
N ALA A 167 36.06 3.72 17.11
CA ALA A 167 35.73 2.39 17.64
C ALA A 167 34.23 2.18 17.90
N GLU A 168 33.44 3.24 18.08
CA GLU A 168 31.99 3.13 18.30
C GLU A 168 31.28 2.51 17.08
N TYR A 169 31.76 2.82 15.86
CA TYR A 169 31.25 2.18 14.62
C TYR A 169 31.73 0.74 14.44
N MET A 170 32.55 0.22 15.36
CA MET A 170 33.07 -1.14 15.36
C MET A 170 32.50 -2.02 16.47
N GLU A 171 31.76 -1.45 17.43
CA GLU A 171 31.29 -2.17 18.64
C GLU A 171 29.89 -2.78 18.53
N ASP A 172 29.16 -2.58 17.41
CA ASP A 172 27.92 -3.29 17.11
C ASP A 172 28.09 -4.37 16.01
#